data_AF-A0A832X382-F1
#
_entry.id   AF-A0A832X382-F1
#
_cell.length_a   1.000
_cell.length_b   1.000
_cell.length_c   1.000
_cell.angle_alpha   90.00
_cell.angle_beta   90.00
_cell.angle_gamma   90.00
#
_symmetry.space_group_name_H-M   'P 1'
#
loop_
_entity.id
_entity.type
_entity.pdbx_description
1 polymer ?
#
loop_
_entity_poly.entity_id
_entity_poly.type
_entity_poly.pdbx_seq_one_letter_code
_entity_poly.pdbx_strand_id
1 'polypeptide(L)'
;KIVKSDVKDCLASGKDPDEVLADCDLGANIGVRGTPTFVINGQLVPIGAAPYSQFKQILDKELVNSSNRSLALSLMDENDPTKGDKNAPIVMLEFSDFQCPFCAKFWAETLPQIEKDYVDTGKVLFVYKYFPLSEIHPFAQQVAEAALCAGEQGKFWEYHDQLFKNQVQWAK
;
A
#
# COMPACT_ATOMS: atom_id res chain seq x y z
N LYS A 1 -20.27 5.87 6.11
CA LYS A 1 -20.52 4.60 5.37
C LYS A 1 -20.13 4.84 3.92
N ILE A 2 -19.26 4.03 3.35
CA ILE A 2 -19.05 3.97 1.89
C ILE A 2 -20.31 3.31 1.33
N VAL A 3 -21.05 4.00 0.45
CA VAL A 3 -22.29 3.45 -0.10
C VAL A 3 -21.90 2.58 -1.28
N LYS A 4 -22.46 1.37 -1.37
CA LYS A 4 -22.17 0.44 -2.48
C LYS A 4 -22.51 1.02 -3.87
N SER A 5 -23.44 1.98 -3.93
CA SER A 5 -23.75 2.74 -5.16
C SER A 5 -22.55 3.56 -5.61
N ASP A 6 -21.87 4.24 -4.69
CA ASP A 6 -20.83 5.21 -5.01
C ASP A 6 -19.59 4.51 -5.59
N VAL A 7 -19.27 3.31 -5.12
CA VAL A 7 -18.20 2.47 -5.71
C VAL A 7 -18.62 1.95 -7.08
N LYS A 8 -19.88 1.55 -7.26
CA LYS A 8 -20.38 1.03 -8.54
C LYS A 8 -20.39 2.12 -9.63
N ASP A 9 -20.78 3.33 -9.27
CA ASP A 9 -20.83 4.47 -10.19
C ASP A 9 -19.42 4.95 -10.55
N CYS A 10 -18.48 4.86 -9.61
CA CYS A 10 -17.07 5.12 -9.85
C CYS A 10 -16.44 4.07 -10.80
N LEU A 11 -16.62 2.77 -10.54
CA LEU A 11 -16.17 1.69 -11.43
C LEU A 11 -16.76 1.79 -12.85
N ALA A 12 -17.95 2.38 -13.00
CA ALA A 12 -18.59 2.60 -14.29
C ALA A 12 -17.98 3.79 -15.07
N SER A 13 -17.17 4.64 -14.43
CA SER A 13 -16.57 5.84 -15.03
C SER A 13 -15.33 5.53 -15.89
N GLY A 14 -14.72 4.35 -15.73
CA GLY A 14 -13.65 3.84 -16.58
C GLY A 14 -12.27 4.47 -16.36
N LYS A 15 -12.08 5.32 -15.33
CA LYS A 15 -10.79 5.92 -14.98
C LYS A 15 -9.90 5.03 -14.09
N ASP A 16 -10.53 4.14 -13.33
CA ASP A 16 -9.91 3.38 -12.25
C ASP A 16 -8.86 2.32 -12.67
N PRO A 17 -8.95 1.69 -13.87
CA PRO A 17 -7.96 0.68 -14.26
C PRO A 17 -6.57 1.25 -14.47
N ASP A 18 -6.45 2.51 -14.91
CA ASP A 18 -5.18 3.08 -15.36
C ASP A 18 -4.22 3.33 -14.18
N GLU A 19 -4.71 3.78 -13.02
CA GLU A 19 -3.85 4.01 -11.84
C GLU A 19 -3.41 2.70 -11.19
N VAL A 20 -4.30 1.70 -11.10
CA VAL A 20 -3.96 0.36 -10.62
C VAL A 20 -2.92 -0.30 -11.56
N LEU A 21 -3.08 -0.12 -12.87
CA LEU A 21 -2.10 -0.61 -13.85
C LEU A 21 -0.77 0.16 -13.77
N ALA A 22 -0.80 1.48 -13.55
CA ALA A 22 0.41 2.28 -13.40
C ALA A 22 1.25 1.84 -12.19
N ASP A 23 0.62 1.53 -11.06
CA ASP A 23 1.31 0.96 -9.91
C ASP A 23 1.86 -0.44 -10.19
N CYS A 24 1.11 -1.28 -10.90
CA CYS A 24 1.59 -2.59 -11.37
C CYS A 24 2.83 -2.46 -12.26
N ASP A 25 2.79 -1.57 -13.25
CA ASP A 25 3.89 -1.34 -14.18
C ASP A 25 5.12 -0.79 -13.47
N LEU A 26 4.92 0.19 -12.57
CA LEU A 26 5.97 0.72 -11.72
C LEU A 26 6.62 -0.39 -10.89
N GLY A 27 5.81 -1.16 -10.16
CA GLY A 27 6.29 -2.26 -9.33
C GLY A 27 7.07 -3.28 -10.15
N ALA A 28 6.54 -3.70 -11.30
CA ALA A 28 7.20 -4.64 -12.19
C ALA A 28 8.56 -4.11 -12.70
N ASN A 29 8.62 -2.83 -13.08
CA ASN A 29 9.82 -2.16 -13.57
C ASN A 29 10.92 -2.03 -12.50
N ILE A 30 10.54 -1.83 -11.23
CA ILE A 30 11.51 -1.72 -10.11
C ILE A 30 11.81 -3.06 -9.43
N GLY A 31 11.27 -4.17 -9.94
CA GLY A 31 11.62 -5.53 -9.49
C GLY A 31 10.65 -6.15 -8.48
N VAL A 32 9.47 -5.58 -8.24
CA VAL A 32 8.40 -6.21 -7.46
C VAL A 32 7.90 -7.46 -8.20
N ARG A 33 7.85 -8.59 -7.51
CA ARG A 33 7.42 -9.89 -8.06
C ARG A 33 6.37 -10.61 -7.21
N GLY A 34 5.93 -9.98 -6.13
CA GLY A 34 4.97 -10.54 -5.19
C GLY A 34 4.60 -9.54 -4.11
N THR A 35 3.62 -9.89 -3.27
CA THR A 35 3.06 -8.99 -2.25
C THR A 35 3.02 -9.64 -0.86
N PRO A 36 3.19 -8.87 0.22
CA PRO A 36 3.58 -7.46 0.21
C PRO A 36 5.07 -7.32 -0.15
N THR A 37 5.43 -6.32 -0.94
CA THR A 37 6.82 -5.91 -1.18
C THR A 37 6.98 -4.44 -0.85
N PHE A 38 8.12 -4.08 -0.26
CA PHE A 38 8.35 -2.72 0.21
C PHE A 38 9.42 -2.02 -0.61
N VAL A 39 9.29 -0.70 -0.72
CA VAL A 39 10.38 0.18 -1.14
C VAL A 39 10.59 1.21 -0.06
N ILE A 40 11.79 1.29 0.50
CA ILE A 40 12.14 2.22 1.57
C ILE A 40 13.24 3.15 1.05
N ASN A 41 12.95 4.45 0.97
CA ASN A 41 13.85 5.45 0.38
C ASN A 41 14.42 5.04 -1.00
N GLY A 42 13.58 4.42 -1.84
CA GLY A 42 13.94 3.99 -3.18
C GLY A 42 14.69 2.66 -3.26
N GLN A 43 15.00 2.02 -2.13
CA GLN A 43 15.57 0.67 -2.09
C GLN A 43 14.46 -0.37 -2.01
N LEU A 44 14.50 -1.37 -2.91
CA LEU A 44 13.60 -2.52 -2.86
C LEU A 44 13.93 -3.40 -1.65
N VAL A 45 12.92 -3.69 -0.83
CA VAL A 45 13.00 -4.48 0.41
C VAL A 45 11.98 -5.63 0.32
N PRO A 46 12.32 -6.74 -0.35
CA PRO A 46 11.41 -7.86 -0.62
C PRO A 46 11.32 -8.82 0.58
N ILE A 47 10.94 -8.30 1.75
CA ILE A 47 10.89 -9.08 3.01
C ILE A 47 9.51 -9.72 3.28
N GLY A 48 8.51 -9.46 2.44
CA GLY A 48 7.17 -10.01 2.63
C GLY A 48 6.51 -9.52 3.91
N ALA A 49 5.60 -10.33 4.45
CA ALA A 49 4.96 -10.10 5.75
C ALA A 49 5.89 -10.41 6.93
N ALA A 50 7.07 -9.79 6.94
CA ALA A 50 8.06 -9.90 7.98
C ALA A 50 7.54 -9.32 9.32
N PRO A 51 8.06 -9.79 10.48
CA PRO A 51 7.70 -9.21 11.76
C PRO A 51 8.20 -7.76 11.93
N TYR A 52 7.53 -7.00 12.79
CA TYR A 52 7.89 -5.62 13.15
C TYR A 52 9.38 -5.44 13.50
N SER A 53 10.01 -6.40 14.18
CA SER A 53 11.43 -6.30 14.55
C SER A 53 12.38 -6.15 13.35
N GLN A 54 12.03 -6.74 12.20
CA GLN A 54 12.81 -6.61 10.98
C GLN A 54 12.61 -5.25 10.32
N PHE A 55 11.37 -4.76 10.27
CA PHE A 55 11.07 -3.39 9.81
C PHE A 55 11.77 -2.35 10.68
N LYS A 56 11.70 -2.49 12.00
CA LYS A 56 12.38 -1.62 12.96
C LYS A 56 13.87 -1.48 12.67
N GLN A 57 14.57 -2.59 12.41
CA GLN A 57 16.00 -2.55 12.10
C GLN A 57 16.30 -1.77 10.82
N ILE A 58 15.47 -1.93 9.79
CA ILE A 58 15.63 -1.25 8.50
C ILE A 58 15.31 0.25 8.65
N LEU A 59 14.16 0.58 9.24
CA LEU A 59 13.72 1.96 9.44
C LEU A 59 14.68 2.73 10.34
N ASP A 60 15.16 2.14 11.44
CA ASP A 60 16.13 2.80 12.32
C ASP A 60 17.45 3.10 11.60
N LYS A 61 17.89 2.20 10.71
CA LYS A 61 19.09 2.42 9.88
C LYS A 61 18.88 3.57 8.89
N GLU A 62 17.72 3.64 8.26
CA GLU A 62 17.36 4.70 7.30
C GLU A 62 17.20 6.07 7.97
N LEU A 63 16.80 6.13 9.24
CA LEU A 63 16.73 7.39 10.00
C LEU A 63 18.10 8.03 10.21
N VAL A 64 19.17 7.22 10.28
CA VAL A 64 20.54 7.73 10.42
C VAL A 64 21.12 8.11 9.06
N ASN A 65 20.81 7.32 8.01
CA ASN A 65 21.34 7.48 6.67
C ASN A 65 20.24 7.87 5.68
N SER A 66 19.65 9.06 5.84
CA SER A 66 18.52 9.58 5.04
C SER A 66 18.85 9.89 3.56
N SER A 67 19.67 9.05 2.93
CA SER A 67 19.94 9.07 1.50
C SER A 67 18.73 8.57 0.71
N ASN A 68 18.46 9.20 -0.43
CA ASN A 68 17.52 8.75 -1.46
C ASN A 68 16.01 8.91 -1.18
N ARG A 69 15.60 9.76 -0.22
CA ARG A 69 14.20 10.19 -0.11
C ARG A 69 13.66 10.75 -1.44
N SER A 70 14.47 11.50 -2.18
CA SER A 70 14.11 12.03 -3.50
C SER A 70 13.80 10.92 -4.52
N LEU A 71 14.50 9.79 -4.45
CA LEU A 71 14.23 8.64 -5.31
C LEU A 71 12.88 8.02 -4.96
N ALA A 72 12.58 7.81 -3.67
CA ALA A 72 11.26 7.33 -3.26
C ALA A 72 10.12 8.26 -3.70
N LEU A 73 10.32 9.58 -3.58
CA LEU A 73 9.32 10.55 -4.05
C LEU A 73 9.08 10.46 -5.56
N SER A 74 10.10 10.10 -6.36
CA SER A 74 9.92 9.90 -7.81
C SER A 74 9.17 8.62 -8.18
N LEU A 75 8.92 7.73 -7.20
CA LEU A 75 8.11 6.52 -7.36
C LEU A 75 6.66 6.74 -6.87
N MET A 76 6.34 7.93 -6.37
CA MET A 76 5.00 8.27 -5.90
C MET A 76 4.22 9.02 -6.98
N ASP A 77 2.91 8.86 -6.94
CA ASP A 77 1.93 9.66 -7.67
C ASP A 77 1.17 10.61 -6.72
N GLU A 78 0.52 11.64 -7.25
CA GLU A 78 -0.29 12.58 -6.46
C GLU A 78 -1.54 11.94 -5.85
N ASN A 79 -2.06 10.88 -6.48
CA ASN A 79 -3.25 10.16 -6.05
C ASN A 79 -2.94 9.00 -5.08
N ASP A 80 -1.66 8.74 -4.80
CA ASP A 80 -1.27 7.68 -3.87
C ASP A 80 -1.91 7.85 -2.49
N PRO A 81 -2.52 6.80 -1.94
CA PRO A 81 -2.95 6.83 -0.56
C PRO A 81 -1.75 6.91 0.39
N THR A 82 -1.72 7.97 1.19
CA THR A 82 -0.62 8.22 2.13
C THR A 82 -1.09 8.37 3.57
N LYS A 83 -0.22 8.02 4.52
CA LYS A 83 -0.36 8.19 5.97
C LYS A 83 0.93 8.75 6.55
N GLY A 84 0.81 9.71 7.47
CA GLY A 84 1.94 10.34 8.15
C GLY A 84 2.32 11.73 7.61
N ASP A 85 3.44 12.25 8.11
CA ASP A 85 3.96 13.56 7.68
C ASP A 85 4.55 13.48 6.27
N LYS A 86 4.08 14.32 5.35
CA LYS A 86 4.62 14.40 3.99
C LYS A 86 6.11 14.76 3.95
N ASN A 87 6.63 15.40 5.00
CA ASN A 87 8.04 15.76 5.16
C ASN A 87 8.86 14.73 5.95
N ALA A 88 8.27 13.60 6.32
CA ALA A 88 8.98 12.54 7.01
C ALA A 88 10.28 12.16 6.27
N PRO A 89 11.38 11.91 6.99
CA PRO A 89 12.68 11.61 6.41
C PRO A 89 12.70 10.26 5.67
N ILE A 90 11.81 9.34 6.03
CA ILE A 90 11.66 8.04 5.35
C ILE A 90 10.35 8.02 4.58
N VAL A 91 10.41 7.55 3.34
CA VAL A 91 9.24 7.20 2.54
C VAL A 91 9.22 5.68 2.38
N MET A 92 8.14 5.04 2.81
CA MET A 92 7.93 3.59 2.74
C MET A 92 6.73 3.29 1.88
N LEU A 93 6.96 2.75 0.68
CA LEU A 93 5.92 2.24 -0.21
C LEU A 93 5.66 0.76 0.11
N GLU A 94 4.40 0.36 0.22
CA GLU A 94 3.95 -1.03 0.22
C GLU A 94 3.23 -1.34 -1.09
N PHE A 95 3.81 -2.21 -1.92
CA PHE A 95 3.10 -2.85 -3.02
C PHE A 95 2.30 -4.01 -2.45
N SER A 96 0.98 -3.89 -2.51
CA SER A 96 0.05 -4.75 -1.77
C SER A 96 -1.09 -5.25 -2.64
N ASP A 97 -1.69 -6.34 -2.20
CA ASP A 97 -2.83 -6.99 -2.83
C ASP A 97 -3.85 -7.30 -1.75
N PHE A 98 -5.06 -6.75 -1.89
CA PHE A 98 -6.11 -6.93 -0.89
C PHE A 98 -6.54 -8.39 -0.68
N GLN A 99 -6.37 -9.26 -1.67
CA GLN A 99 -6.73 -10.69 -1.59
C GLN A 99 -5.55 -11.55 -1.10
N CYS A 100 -4.34 -11.00 -1.05
CA CYS A 100 -3.16 -11.71 -0.57
C CYS A 100 -3.22 -11.93 0.97
N PRO A 101 -3.13 -13.18 1.45
CA PRO A 101 -3.16 -13.46 2.88
C PRO A 101 -1.93 -12.91 3.63
N PHE A 102 -0.78 -12.78 2.95
CA PHE A 102 0.41 -12.16 3.56
C PHE A 102 0.26 -10.65 3.71
N CYS A 103 -0.41 -9.97 2.77
CA CYS A 103 -0.72 -8.54 2.92
C CYS A 103 -1.65 -8.33 4.13
N ALA A 104 -2.69 -9.16 4.27
CA ALA A 104 -3.56 -9.13 5.44
C ALA A 104 -2.80 -9.39 6.74
N LYS A 105 -1.82 -10.30 6.74
CA LYS A 105 -0.95 -10.55 7.90
C LYS A 105 -0.11 -9.32 8.25
N PHE A 106 0.53 -8.69 7.26
CA PHE A 106 1.31 -7.46 7.48
C PHE A 106 0.42 -6.36 8.09
N TRP A 107 -0.74 -6.12 7.49
CA TRP A 107 -1.74 -5.17 7.98
C TRP A 107 -2.18 -5.44 9.42
N ALA A 108 -2.44 -6.70 9.77
CA ALA A 108 -2.95 -7.05 11.10
C ALA A 108 -1.88 -7.06 12.19
N GLU A 109 -0.67 -7.55 11.89
CA GLU A 109 0.32 -7.89 12.91
C GLU A 109 1.48 -6.89 12.99
N THR A 110 1.80 -6.20 11.89
CA THR A 110 3.04 -5.42 11.77
C THR A 110 2.79 -3.93 11.55
N LEU A 111 1.91 -3.58 10.61
CA LEU A 111 1.59 -2.19 10.28
C LEU A 111 1.18 -1.36 11.51
N PRO A 112 0.35 -1.82 12.47
CA PRO A 112 -0.10 -0.99 13.59
C PRO A 112 1.05 -0.51 14.48
N GLN A 113 2.09 -1.33 14.64
CA GLN A 113 3.27 -0.97 15.41
C GLN A 113 4.19 -0.02 14.63
N ILE A 114 4.29 -0.18 13.30
CA ILE A 114 4.99 0.78 12.43
C ILE A 114 4.29 2.14 12.46
N GLU A 115 2.96 2.15 12.37
CA GLU A 115 2.15 3.37 12.43
C GLU A 115 2.44 4.13 13.72
N LYS A 116 2.31 3.46 14.85
CA LYS A 116 2.54 4.04 16.18
C LYS A 116 3.97 4.60 16.37
N ASP A 117 4.99 3.84 15.98
CA ASP A 117 6.38 4.16 16.35
C ASP A 117 7.07 5.08 15.34
N TYR A 118 6.60 5.10 14.08
CA TYR A 118 7.25 5.80 12.98
C TYR A 118 6.33 6.74 12.21
N VAL A 119 5.11 6.33 11.85
CA VAL A 119 4.21 7.18 11.05
C VAL A 119 3.66 8.32 11.90
N ASP A 120 3.07 8.00 13.05
CA ASP A 120 2.48 8.96 13.99
C ASP A 120 3.52 9.90 14.61
N THR A 121 4.79 9.48 14.62
CA THR A 121 5.91 10.30 15.13
C THR A 121 6.59 11.13 14.03
N GLY A 122 6.05 11.15 12.81
CA GLY A 122 6.56 11.96 11.69
C GLY A 122 7.86 11.44 11.07
N LYS A 123 8.24 10.18 11.37
CA LYS A 123 9.48 9.58 10.89
C LYS A 123 9.32 8.86 9.55
N VAL A 124 8.13 8.33 9.27
CA VAL A 124 7.79 7.61 8.03
C VAL A 124 6.56 8.22 7.40
N LEU A 125 6.66 8.52 6.10
CA LEU A 125 5.52 8.66 5.20
C LEU A 125 5.23 7.27 4.63
N PHE A 126 4.09 6.71 5.02
CA PHE A 126 3.63 5.43 4.50
C PHE A 126 2.79 5.67 3.24
N VAL A 127 3.08 4.89 2.19
CA VAL A 127 2.44 4.99 0.88
C VAL A 127 1.94 3.61 0.48
N TYR A 128 0.67 3.52 0.11
CA TYR A 128 0.09 2.28 -0.43
C TYR A 128 0.20 2.28 -1.95
N LYS A 129 0.62 1.16 -2.53
CA LYS A 129 0.71 0.93 -3.97
C LYS A 129 -0.07 -0.33 -4.34
N TYR A 130 -0.92 -0.24 -5.37
CA TYR A 130 -1.69 -1.39 -5.83
C TYR A 130 -0.80 -2.38 -6.60
N PHE A 131 -0.86 -3.66 -6.25
CA PHE A 131 -0.17 -4.71 -7.01
C PHE A 131 -0.99 -6.01 -7.02
N PRO A 132 -2.22 -6.00 -7.57
CA PRO A 132 -3.08 -7.18 -7.65
C PRO A 132 -2.42 -8.30 -8.46
N LEU A 133 -2.20 -9.45 -7.83
CA LEU A 133 -1.66 -10.64 -8.47
C LEU A 133 -2.79 -11.44 -9.13
N SER A 134 -3.44 -10.84 -10.14
CA SER A 134 -4.68 -11.32 -10.76
C SER A 134 -4.63 -12.76 -11.31
N GLU A 135 -3.43 -13.25 -11.64
CA GLU A 135 -3.20 -14.64 -12.06
C GLU A 135 -3.52 -15.69 -10.98
N ILE A 136 -3.40 -15.30 -9.71
CA ILE A 136 -3.62 -16.19 -8.56
C ILE A 136 -4.69 -15.68 -7.59
N HIS A 137 -5.08 -14.41 -7.71
CA HIS A 137 -6.09 -13.76 -6.90
C HIS A 137 -7.19 -13.14 -7.78
N PRO A 138 -8.26 -13.91 -8.10
CA PRO A 138 -9.23 -13.53 -9.14
C PRO A 138 -10.04 -12.25 -8.84
N PHE A 139 -10.11 -11.81 -7.59
CA PHE A 139 -10.83 -10.59 -7.19
C PHE A 139 -9.88 -9.42 -6.87
N ALA A 140 -8.56 -9.62 -6.89
CA ALA A 140 -7.59 -8.61 -6.48
C ALA A 140 -7.72 -7.32 -7.29
N GLN A 141 -7.80 -7.43 -8.62
CA GLN A 141 -7.97 -6.27 -9.52
C GLN A 141 -9.24 -5.49 -9.20
N GLN A 142 -10.38 -6.18 -9.15
CA GLN A 142 -11.67 -5.55 -8.88
C GLN A 142 -11.70 -4.84 -7.53
N VAL A 143 -11.06 -5.43 -6.51
CA VAL A 143 -11.00 -4.86 -5.16
C VAL A 143 -10.03 -3.68 -5.09
N ALA A 144 -8.92 -3.72 -5.83
CA ALA A 144 -8.01 -2.59 -5.97
C ALA A 144 -8.71 -1.38 -6.61
N GLU A 145 -9.42 -1.59 -7.71
CA GLU A 145 -10.23 -0.54 -8.37
C GLU A 145 -11.31 0.01 -7.42
N ALA A 146 -11.99 -0.86 -6.67
CA ALA A 146 -12.98 -0.43 -5.68
C ALA A 146 -12.35 0.39 -4.54
N ALA A 147 -11.12 0.08 -4.15
CA ALA A 147 -10.38 0.84 -3.15
C ALA A 147 -9.91 2.19 -3.66
N LEU A 148 -9.48 2.26 -4.92
CA LEU A 148 -9.18 3.51 -5.60
C LEU A 148 -10.40 4.44 -5.61
N CYS A 149 -11.57 3.90 -5.99
CA CYS A 149 -12.84 4.62 -5.91
C CYS A 149 -13.19 5.13 -4.51
N ALA A 150 -12.87 4.37 -3.47
CA ALA A 150 -13.02 4.84 -2.10
C ALA A 150 -12.03 5.98 -1.78
N GLY A 151 -10.82 5.93 -2.35
CA GLY A 151 -9.81 6.97 -2.27
C GLY A 151 -10.21 8.28 -2.91
N GLU A 152 -10.83 8.27 -4.09
CA GLU A 152 -11.38 9.48 -4.73
C GLU A 152 -12.40 10.20 -3.84
N GLN A 153 -13.06 9.46 -2.95
CA GLN A 153 -14.03 9.98 -1.98
C GLN A 153 -13.40 10.34 -0.62
N GLY A 154 -12.08 10.27 -0.48
CA GLY A 154 -11.34 10.50 0.75
C GLY A 154 -11.54 9.42 1.81
N LYS A 155 -11.93 8.19 1.41
CA LYS A 155 -12.26 7.06 2.31
C LYS A 155 -11.40 5.83 2.08
N PHE A 156 -10.24 6.00 1.44
CA PHE A 156 -9.34 4.87 1.12
C PHE A 156 -9.03 4.05 2.36
N TRP A 157 -8.56 4.69 3.45
CA TRP A 157 -8.08 3.97 4.63
C TRP A 157 -9.19 3.21 5.35
N GLU A 158 -10.39 3.78 5.45
CA GLU A 158 -11.53 3.08 6.03
C GLU A 158 -11.98 1.89 5.18
N TYR A 159 -11.84 1.96 3.85
CA TYR A 159 -12.13 0.86 2.96
C TYR A 159 -11.04 -0.22 3.01
N HIS A 160 -9.79 0.18 2.91
CA HIS A 160 -8.59 -0.64 3.06
C HIS A 160 -8.66 -1.50 4.32
N ASP A 161 -8.94 -0.89 5.48
CA ASP A 161 -9.05 -1.62 6.74
C ASP A 161 -10.24 -2.58 6.75
N GLN A 162 -11.36 -2.21 6.12
CA GLN A 162 -12.53 -3.09 5.99
C GLN A 162 -12.25 -4.29 5.07
N LEU A 163 -11.49 -4.09 4.00
CA LEU A 163 -11.11 -5.16 3.09
C LEU A 163 -10.24 -6.18 3.82
N PHE A 164 -9.15 -5.76 4.45
CA PHE A 164 -8.27 -6.70 5.16
C PHE A 164 -8.96 -7.35 6.37
N LYS A 165 -9.73 -6.59 7.17
CA LYS A 165 -10.48 -7.13 8.31
C LYS A 165 -11.46 -8.23 7.91
N ASN A 166 -12.07 -8.12 6.73
CA ASN A 166 -13.08 -9.08 6.26
C ASN A 166 -12.57 -9.98 5.13
N GLN A 167 -11.25 -10.06 4.89
CA GLN A 167 -10.66 -10.78 3.75
C GLN A 167 -11.21 -12.20 3.60
N VAL A 168 -11.27 -12.96 4.70
CA VAL A 168 -11.79 -14.35 4.72
C VAL A 168 -13.24 -14.47 4.21
N GLN A 169 -14.04 -13.40 4.30
CA GLN A 169 -15.45 -13.40 3.91
C GLN A 169 -15.65 -13.12 2.42
N TRP A 170 -14.86 -12.22 1.84
CA TRP A 170 -15.04 -11.79 0.45
C TRP A 170 -14.04 -12.42 -0.53
N ALA A 171 -12.90 -12.93 -0.06
CA ALA A 171 -11.83 -13.52 -0.89
C ALA A 171 -12.08 -14.99 -1.31
N LYS A 172 -13.34 -15.43 -1.30
CA LYS A 172 -13.75 -16.82 -1.56
C LYS A 172 -14.55 -16.94 -2.84
#